data_AF-N1QYN0-F1
#
_entry.id   AF-N1QYN0-F1
#
_cell.length_a   1.000
_cell.length_b   1.000
_cell.length_c   1.000
_cell.angle_alpha   90.00
_cell.angle_beta   90.00
_cell.angle_gamma   90.00
#
_symmetry.space_group_name_H-M   'P 1'
#
loop_
_entity.id
_entity.type
_entity.pdbx_description
1 polymer ?
#
loop_
_entity_poly.entity_id
_entity_poly.type
_entity_poly.pdbx_seq_one_letter_code
_entity_poly.pdbx_strand_id
1 'polypeptide(L)'
;MAIVGAGSRVPIDINNPDVQRLGRWAVAEHENQVHDGIKFNKVVRAESDDDSELGLQLHLFIDATNGDGKDAKYEAVVDQIRGKPDLLDFKPAN
;
A
#
# COMPACT_ATOMS: atom_id res chain seq x y z
N MET A 1 12.59 3.06 -33.09
CA MET A 1 12.81 3.74 -31.80
C MET A 1 11.75 3.24 -30.85
N ALA A 2 12.11 2.45 -29.84
CA ALA A 2 11.17 2.00 -28.81
C ALA A 2 11.39 2.88 -27.58
N ILE A 3 10.56 3.89 -27.41
CA ILE A 3 10.40 4.55 -26.12
C ILE A 3 9.49 3.63 -25.29
N VAL A 4 10.12 2.69 -24.60
CA VAL A 4 9.45 1.91 -23.55
C VAL A 4 9.30 2.87 -22.37
N GLY A 5 8.17 3.56 -22.30
CA GLY A 5 7.79 4.31 -21.10
C GLY A 5 7.40 3.32 -20.01
N ALA A 6 8.37 2.68 -19.38
CA ALA A 6 8.16 2.08 -18.07
C ALA A 6 8.10 3.26 -17.09
N GLY A 7 6.89 3.69 -16.72
CA GLY A 7 6.68 4.65 -15.65
C GLY A 7 7.48 4.19 -14.43
N SER A 8 8.53 4.93 -14.09
CA SER A 8 9.44 4.54 -13.04
C SER A 8 8.79 4.94 -11.73
N ARG A 9 8.39 3.96 -10.92
CA ARG A 9 7.87 4.22 -9.58
C ARG A 9 8.91 4.94 -8.72
N VAL A 10 8.47 5.94 -7.98
CA VAL A 10 9.31 6.78 -7.13
C VAL A 10 9.22 6.28 -5.69
N PRO A 11 10.35 5.97 -5.02
CA PRO A 11 10.32 5.56 -3.62
C PRO A 11 9.80 6.67 -2.71
N ILE A 12 8.91 6.32 -1.78
CA ILE A 12 8.38 7.22 -0.75
C ILE A 12 9.00 6.88 0.61
N ASP A 13 9.27 7.90 1.43
CA ASP A 13 9.81 7.72 2.78
C ASP A 13 8.80 6.99 3.69
N ILE A 14 9.16 5.79 4.12
CA ILE A 14 8.35 4.96 5.03
C ILE A 14 8.27 5.53 6.45
N ASN A 15 9.14 6.49 6.80
CA ASN A 15 9.09 7.19 8.09
C ASN A 15 8.06 8.32 8.08
N ASN A 16 7.49 8.66 6.91
CA ASN A 16 6.36 9.57 6.83
C ASN A 16 5.17 8.98 7.61
N PRO A 17 4.65 9.67 8.64
CA PRO A 17 3.53 9.16 9.44
C PRO A 17 2.27 8.91 8.61
N ASP A 18 2.08 9.64 7.50
CA ASP A 18 0.94 9.42 6.61
C ASP A 18 1.04 8.08 5.88
N VAL A 19 2.24 7.64 5.50
CA VAL A 19 2.46 6.32 4.86
C VAL A 19 2.06 5.20 5.81
N GLN A 20 2.49 5.27 7.08
CA GLN A 20 2.10 4.27 8.08
C GLN A 20 0.59 4.31 8.38
N ARG A 21 0.00 5.50 8.42
CA ARG A 21 -1.45 5.68 8.60
C ARG A 21 -2.24 5.05 7.44
N LEU A 22 -1.81 5.27 6.20
CA LEU A 22 -2.45 4.71 5.00
C LEU A 22 -2.31 3.19 4.95
N GLY A 23 -1.14 2.65 5.30
CA GLY A 23 -0.95 1.20 5.38
C GLY A 23 -1.88 0.55 6.41
N ARG A 24 -2.01 1.16 7.60
CA ARG A 24 -2.96 0.69 8.61
C ARG A 24 -4.41 0.77 8.11
N TRP A 25 -4.77 1.86 7.46
CA TRP A 25 -6.10 2.05 6.89
C TRP A 25 -6.40 0.99 5.81
N ALA A 26 -5.47 0.73 4.90
CA ALA A 26 -5.65 -0.26 3.83
C ALA A 26 -5.91 -1.67 4.36
N VAL A 27 -5.17 -2.10 5.40
CA VAL A 27 -5.43 -3.39 6.06
C VAL A 27 -6.81 -3.41 6.74
N ALA A 28 -7.18 -2.34 7.44
CA ALA A 28 -8.48 -2.27 8.10
C ALA A 28 -9.64 -2.28 7.09
N GLU A 29 -9.47 -1.60 5.96
CA GLU A 29 -10.45 -1.56 4.87
C GLU A 29 -10.63 -2.96 4.23
N HIS A 30 -9.53 -3.65 3.92
CA HIS A 30 -9.58 -5.04 3.45
C HIS A 30 -10.26 -5.97 4.46
N GLU A 31 -9.85 -5.92 5.73
CA GLU A 31 -10.44 -6.75 6.80
C GLU A 31 -11.94 -6.49 6.99
N ASN A 32 -12.40 -5.25 6.82
CA ASN A 32 -13.82 -4.92 6.87
C ASN A 32 -14.62 -5.52 5.70
N GLN A 33 -13.98 -5.77 4.56
CA GLN A 33 -14.63 -6.29 3.36
C GLN A 33 -14.66 -7.82 3.33
N VAL A 34 -13.57 -8.49 3.71
CA VAL A 34 -13.44 -9.95 3.57
C VAL A 34 -13.37 -10.71 4.88
N HIS A 35 -13.11 -10.04 6.02
CA HIS A 35 -13.02 -10.65 7.35
C HIS A 35 -12.07 -11.86 7.43
N ASP A 36 -10.85 -11.71 6.89
CA ASP A 36 -9.86 -12.79 6.81
C ASP A 36 -8.83 -12.78 7.95
N GLY A 37 -9.02 -11.91 8.94
CA GLY A 37 -8.26 -11.85 10.19
C GLY A 37 -6.89 -11.18 10.06
N ILE A 38 -6.63 -10.43 8.98
CA ILE A 38 -5.33 -9.80 8.75
C ILE A 38 -5.13 -8.62 9.72
N LYS A 39 -3.91 -8.50 10.26
CA LYS A 39 -3.52 -7.44 11.20
C LYS A 39 -2.29 -6.70 10.73
N PHE A 40 -2.40 -5.38 10.66
CA PHE A 40 -1.29 -4.50 10.28
C PHE A 40 -0.16 -4.51 11.32
N ASN A 41 1.08 -4.72 10.86
CA ASN A 41 2.28 -4.51 11.68
C ASN A 41 2.96 -3.19 11.32
N LYS A 42 3.40 -3.03 10.06
CA LYS A 42 4.07 -1.82 9.55
C LYS A 42 4.13 -1.76 8.02
N VAL A 43 4.28 -0.57 7.45
CA VAL A 43 4.75 -0.43 6.06
C VAL A 43 6.27 -0.59 6.02
N VAL A 44 6.76 -1.43 5.10
CA VAL A 44 8.20 -1.72 4.91
C VAL A 44 8.78 -1.12 3.65
N ARG A 45 7.94 -0.79 2.67
CA ARG A 45 8.30 -0.06 1.44
C ARG A 45 7.08 0.68 0.92
N ALA A 46 7.28 1.87 0.37
CA ALA A 46 6.24 2.66 -0.27
C ALA A 46 6.77 3.23 -1.57
N GLU A 47 5.92 3.29 -2.59
CA GLU A 47 6.25 3.82 -3.91
C GLU A 47 5.06 4.55 -4.52
N SER A 48 5.31 5.60 -5.30
CA SER A 48 4.29 6.32 -6.05
C SER A 48 4.52 6.22 -7.55
N ASP A 49 3.45 6.31 -8.34
CA ASP A 49 3.54 6.41 -9.80
C ASP A 49 3.89 7.83 -10.31
N ASP A 50 4.00 8.80 -9.40
CA ASP A 50 4.30 10.21 -9.67
C ASP A 50 5.33 10.74 -8.66
N ASP A 51 6.11 11.77 -9.01
CA ASP A 51 7.14 12.37 -8.15
C ASP A 51 6.58 13.16 -6.93
N SER A 52 5.25 13.28 -6.80
CA SER A 52 4.60 13.89 -5.64
C SER A 52 4.75 13.05 -4.36
N GLU A 53 4.93 13.69 -3.19
CA GLU A 53 5.23 13.01 -1.91
C GLU A 53 4.24 11.91 -1.48
N LEU A 54 2.98 11.95 -1.92
CA LEU A 54 1.98 10.90 -1.69
C LEU A 54 1.45 10.27 -2.98
N GLY A 55 1.90 10.74 -4.14
CA GLY A 55 1.48 10.26 -5.46
C GLY A 55 -0.01 10.40 -5.76
N LEU A 56 -0.38 10.09 -7.00
CA LEU A 56 -1.78 9.83 -7.36
C LEU A 56 -2.19 8.41 -6.93
N GLN A 57 -1.31 7.46 -7.20
CA GLN A 57 -1.42 6.06 -6.81
C GLN A 57 -0.21 5.68 -5.98
N LEU A 58 -0.46 5.17 -4.77
CA LEU A 58 0.55 4.78 -3.80
C LEU A 58 0.54 3.26 -3.63
N HIS A 59 1.68 2.63 -3.89
CA HIS A 59 1.95 1.22 -3.68
C HIS A 59 2.60 1.03 -2.31
N LEU A 60 1.86 0.41 -1.38
CA LEU A 60 2.28 0.17 -0.02
C LEU A 60 2.60 -1.32 0.16
N PHE A 61 3.85 -1.63 0.49
CA PHE A 61 4.25 -2.98 0.87
C PHE A 61 4.22 -3.10 2.39
N ILE A 62 3.34 -3.96 2.87
CA ILE A 62 2.93 -4.05 4.27
C ILE A 62 3.39 -5.37 4.85
N ASP A 63 4.03 -5.29 6.00
CA ASP A 63 4.22 -6.42 6.91
C ASP A 63 2.96 -6.53 7.78
N ALA A 64 2.37 -7.72 7.80
CA ALA A 64 1.14 -8.00 8.52
C ALA A 64 1.15 -9.42 9.09
N THR A 65 0.28 -9.65 10.07
CA THR A 65 -0.05 -11.00 10.53
C THR A 65 -1.29 -11.47 9.78
N ASN A 66 -1.25 -12.63 9.12
CA ASN A 66 -2.41 -13.19 8.42
C ASN A 66 -3.41 -13.85 9.40
N GLY A 67 -4.55 -14.31 8.88
CA GLY A 67 -5.60 -14.98 9.68
C GLY A 67 -5.13 -16.23 10.45
N ASP A 68 -4.06 -16.89 9.99
CA ASP A 68 -3.44 -18.03 10.68
C ASP A 68 -2.48 -17.61 11.80
N GLY A 69 -2.31 -16.30 12.04
CA GLY A 69 -1.37 -15.78 13.03
C GLY A 69 0.10 -15.79 12.57
N LYS A 70 0.37 -15.90 11.26
CA LYS A 70 1.72 -15.93 10.70
C LYS A 70 2.10 -14.61 10.06
N ASP A 71 3.39 -14.27 10.11
CA ASP A 71 3.92 -13.14 9.37
C ASP A 71 3.74 -13.32 7.86
N ALA A 72 3.21 -12.30 7.20
CA ALA A 72 2.91 -12.26 5.79
C ALA A 72 3.16 -10.85 5.24
N LYS A 73 3.38 -10.77 3.92
CA LYS A 73 3.57 -9.50 3.21
C LYS A 73 2.45 -9.27 2.22
N TYR A 74 2.02 -8.03 2.11
CA TYR A 74 0.95 -7.62 1.20
C TYR A 74 1.37 -6.37 0.43
N GLU A 75 0.88 -6.26 -0.80
CA GLU A 75 0.88 -5.01 -1.56
C GLU A 75 -0.55 -4.45 -1.53
N ALA A 76 -0.67 -3.20 -1.07
CA ALA A 76 -1.90 -2.42 -1.14
C ALA A 76 -1.70 -1.26 -2.11
N VAL A 77 -2.66 -1.05 -3.00
CA VAL A 77 -2.68 0.07 -3.95
C VAL A 77 -3.74 1.06 -3.51
N VAL A 78 -3.31 2.27 -3.14
CA VAL A 78 -4.19 3.31 -2.60
C VAL A 78 -4.23 4.49 -3.57
N ASP A 79 -5.44 4.96 -3.90
CA ASP A 79 -5.66 6.21 -4.65
C ASP A 79 -5.95 7.37 -3.71
N GLN A 80 -5.35 8.54 -3.95
CA GLN A 80 -5.57 9.78 -3.18
C GLN A 80 -6.21 10.92 -3.97
N ILE A 81 -6.62 10.71 -5.24
CA ILE A 81 -7.08 11.78 -6.15
C ILE A 81 -8.22 12.67 -5.58
N ARG A 82 -9.06 12.16 -4.67
CA ARG A 82 -10.31 12.83 -4.23
C ARG A 82 -10.33 13.29 -2.77
N GLY A 83 -9.18 13.36 -2.11
CA GLY A 83 -9.07 13.80 -0.70
C GLY A 83 -9.60 12.79 0.34
N LYS A 84 -10.17 11.66 -0.11
CA LYS A 84 -10.37 10.45 0.69
C LYS A 84 -9.56 9.33 0.06
N PRO A 85 -8.79 8.55 0.84
CA PRO A 85 -8.10 7.39 0.31
C PRO A 85 -9.12 6.35 -0.16
N ASP A 86 -8.83 5.72 -1.30
CA ASP A 86 -9.59 4.58 -1.83
C ASP A 86 -8.66 3.38 -2.03
N LEU A 87 -9.13 2.17 -1.71
CA LEU A 87 -8.34 0.95 -1.75
C LEU A 87 -8.63 0.25 -3.07
N LEU A 88 -7.69 0.36 -4.01
CA LEU A 88 -7.87 -0.16 -5.37
C LEU A 88 -7.53 -1.64 -5.48
N ASP A 89 -6.52 -2.10 -4.75
CA ASP A 89 -6.06 -3.49 -4.77
C ASP A 89 -5.41 -3.84 -3.42
N PHE A 90 -5.56 -5.09 -3.00
CA PHE A 90 -4.91 -5.65 -1.82
C PHE A 90 -4.61 -7.13 -2.06
N LYS A 91 -3.33 -7.48 -2.15
CA LYS A 91 -2.90 -8.84 -2.50
C LYS A 91 -1.63 -9.26 -1.77
N PRO A 92 -1.36 -10.58 -1.62
CA PRO A 92 -0.08 -11.06 -1.12
C PRO A 92 1.09 -10.54 -1.97
N ALA A 93 2.16 -10.12 -1.30
CA ALA A 93 3.42 -9.73 -1.92
C ALA A 93 4.46 -10.85 -1.73
N ASN A 94 5.02 -11.34 -2.84
CA ASN A 94 6.08 -12.37 -2.84
C ASN A 94 7.46 -11.77 -2.64
#